data_AF-A0ABD6VIS3-F1
#
_entry.id   AF-A0ABD6VIS3-F1
#
_cell.length_a   1.000
_cell.length_b   1.000
_cell.length_c   1.000
_cell.angle_alpha   90.00
_cell.angle_beta   90.00
_cell.angle_gamma   90.00
#
_symmetry.space_group_name_H-M   'P 1'
#
loop_
_entity.id
_entity.type
_entity.pdbx_description
1 polymer ?
#
loop_
_entity_poly.entity_id
_entity_poly.type
_entity_poly.pdbx_seq_one_letter_code
_entity_poly.pdbx_strand_id
1 'polypeptide(L)'
;MNPLSPTQPIPFEALTPDAYRQLEHAASLKGLLKPFKGKGELEHLAQVAREIEAQLRHLMEAVVQQAGQPPYSLLDIRLVLQNTSAGSTFLRWRTRDFARMGVAVWERQVGNQTLSQVVREGLHRFECERIALNLQMSVVHSLYRQASTCAIKMASAERLLRQLTTAAEVSR
;
A
#
# COMPACT_ATOMS: atom_id res chain seq x y z
N MET A 1 12.43 9.65 -46.97
CA MET A 1 11.43 9.76 -45.88
C MET A 1 11.22 8.36 -45.34
N ASN A 2 11.74 8.05 -44.14
CA ASN A 2 11.46 6.77 -43.50
C ASN A 2 10.01 6.79 -42.98
N PRO A 3 9.21 5.73 -43.21
CA PRO A 3 7.92 5.62 -42.58
C PRO A 3 8.12 5.43 -41.07
N LEU A 4 7.45 6.27 -40.27
CA LEU A 4 7.33 6.10 -38.83
C LEU A 4 6.67 4.74 -38.57
N SER A 5 7.44 3.78 -38.08
CA SER A 5 6.91 2.51 -37.59
C SER A 5 5.83 2.81 -36.54
N PRO A 6 4.62 2.24 -36.64
CA PRO A 6 3.64 2.39 -35.58
C PRO A 6 4.24 1.78 -34.31
N THR A 7 4.49 2.61 -33.31
CA THR A 7 4.93 2.20 -31.98
C THR A 7 3.89 1.22 -31.47
N GLN A 8 4.23 -0.08 -31.46
CA GLN A 8 3.38 -1.09 -30.86
C GLN A 8 3.11 -0.66 -29.41
N PRO A 9 1.84 -0.66 -28.97
CA PRO A 9 1.51 -0.31 -27.61
C PRO A 9 2.26 -1.26 -26.67
N ILE A 10 3.08 -0.69 -25.78
CA ILE A 10 3.80 -1.47 -24.77
C ILE A 10 2.73 -2.16 -23.91
N PRO A 11 2.68 -3.50 -23.88
CA PRO A 11 1.73 -4.22 -23.05
C PRO A 11 1.93 -3.85 -21.58
N PHE A 12 0.85 -3.81 -20.82
CA PHE A 12 0.95 -3.64 -19.37
C PHE A 12 1.76 -4.81 -18.76
N GLU A 13 2.72 -4.48 -17.90
CA GLU A 13 3.62 -5.43 -17.25
C GLU A 13 3.17 -5.64 -15.80
N ALA A 14 2.56 -6.79 -15.52
CA ALA A 14 2.03 -7.07 -14.18
C ALA A 14 3.20 -7.16 -13.20
N LEU A 15 2.95 -6.73 -11.96
CA LEU A 15 3.86 -6.99 -10.85
C LEU A 15 4.13 -8.49 -10.77
N THR A 16 5.38 -8.86 -11.02
CA THR A 16 5.83 -10.25 -10.96
C THR A 16 6.05 -10.67 -9.51
N PRO A 17 6.10 -11.99 -9.21
CA PRO A 17 6.54 -12.47 -7.91
C PRO A 17 7.88 -11.85 -7.47
N ASP A 18 8.78 -11.59 -8.41
CA ASP A 18 10.07 -10.94 -8.13
C ASP A 18 9.92 -9.51 -7.61
N ALA A 19 8.89 -8.76 -8.03
CA ALA A 19 8.59 -7.45 -7.47
C ALA A 19 8.23 -7.54 -5.97
N TYR A 20 7.70 -8.69 -5.53
CA TYR A 20 7.37 -8.98 -4.14
C TYR A 20 8.51 -9.61 -3.33
N ARG A 21 9.67 -9.93 -3.94
CA ARG A 21 10.77 -10.63 -3.26
C ARG A 21 11.23 -9.94 -1.97
N GLN A 22 11.21 -8.60 -1.95
CA GLN A 22 11.56 -7.83 -0.74
C GLN A 22 10.50 -7.96 0.37
N LEU A 23 9.24 -8.18 0.00
CA LEU A 23 8.10 -8.36 0.91
C LEU A 23 7.98 -9.80 1.42
N GLU A 24 8.50 -10.81 0.71
CA GLU A 24 8.36 -12.23 1.07
C GLU A 24 8.91 -12.54 2.47
N HIS A 25 10.03 -11.94 2.84
CA HIS A 25 10.60 -12.11 4.18
C HIS A 25 9.74 -11.48 5.29
N ALA A 26 8.92 -10.50 4.95
CA ALA A 26 8.09 -9.73 5.87
C ALA A 26 6.62 -10.20 5.92
N ALA A 27 6.18 -10.99 4.94
CA ALA A 27 4.81 -11.48 4.81
C ALA A 27 4.42 -12.60 5.80
N SER A 28 5.37 -13.08 6.62
CA SER A 28 5.13 -14.19 7.56
C SER A 28 4.41 -13.72 8.84
N LEU A 29 3.19 -14.22 9.06
CA LEU A 29 2.44 -13.99 10.31
C LEU A 29 3.02 -14.72 11.53
N LYS A 30 4.09 -15.52 11.38
CA LYS A 30 4.67 -16.34 12.46
C LYS A 30 5.18 -15.50 13.64
N GLY A 31 5.41 -14.20 13.46
CA GLY A 31 5.79 -13.27 14.54
C GLY A 31 4.63 -12.59 15.27
N LEU A 32 3.41 -12.67 14.76
CA LEU A 32 2.23 -11.97 15.28
C LEU A 32 1.50 -12.77 16.37
N LEU A 33 1.27 -14.06 16.11
CA LEU A 33 0.46 -14.94 16.97
C LEU A 33 1.35 -15.75 17.91
N LYS A 34 1.98 -15.05 18.85
CA LYS A 34 2.82 -15.62 19.90
C LYS A 34 2.66 -14.86 21.22
N PRO A 35 3.07 -15.43 22.37
CA PRO A 35 3.23 -14.66 23.59
C PRO A 35 4.29 -13.57 23.38
N PHE A 36 3.91 -12.31 23.52
CA PHE A 36 4.84 -11.19 23.48
C PHE A 36 5.58 -11.07 24.81
N LYS A 37 6.91 -10.94 24.77
CA LYS A 37 7.76 -10.83 25.98
C LYS A 37 7.72 -9.45 26.66
N GLY A 38 7.18 -8.44 25.97
CA GLY A 38 7.08 -7.08 26.47
C GLY A 38 6.95 -6.07 25.33
N LYS A 39 6.96 -4.78 25.68
CA LYS A 39 6.74 -3.69 24.71
C LYS A 39 7.72 -3.70 23.53
N GLY A 40 8.97 -4.12 23.74
CA GLY A 40 10.02 -4.10 22.72
C GLY A 40 9.71 -4.99 21.52
N GLU A 41 9.03 -6.12 21.72
CA GLU A 41 8.62 -6.98 20.61
C GLU A 41 7.48 -6.36 19.78
N LEU A 42 6.60 -5.56 20.41
CA LEU A 42 5.57 -4.80 19.71
C LEU A 42 6.13 -3.56 18.99
N GLU A 43 7.13 -2.90 19.58
CA GLU A 43 7.88 -1.80 18.93
C GLU A 43 8.57 -2.33 17.66
N HIS A 44 9.21 -3.49 17.74
CA HIS A 44 9.81 -4.14 16.57
C HIS A 44 8.77 -4.52 15.51
N LEU A 45 7.64 -5.10 15.90
CA LEU A 45 6.54 -5.40 14.97
C LEU A 45 6.01 -4.14 14.27
N ALA A 46 5.87 -3.03 14.99
CA ALA A 46 5.48 -1.75 14.41
C ALA A 46 6.52 -1.23 13.41
N GLN A 47 7.81 -1.36 13.73
CA GLN A 47 8.90 -0.96 12.84
C GLN A 47 8.90 -1.77 11.54
N VAL A 48 8.78 -3.10 11.63
CA VAL A 48 8.66 -3.98 10.46
C VAL A 48 7.45 -3.59 9.61
N ALA A 49 6.29 -3.33 10.22
CA ALA A 49 5.11 -2.89 9.49
C ALA A 49 5.35 -1.57 8.72
N ARG A 50 6.10 -0.61 9.28
CA ARG A 50 6.46 0.63 8.58
C ARG A 50 7.39 0.40 7.40
N GLU A 51 8.36 -0.50 7.52
CA GLU A 51 9.25 -0.87 6.42
C GLU A 51 8.47 -1.51 5.27
N ILE A 52 7.51 -2.38 5.59
CA ILE A 52 6.59 -2.96 4.60
C ILE A 52 5.75 -1.88 3.92
N GLU A 53 5.19 -0.90 4.65
CA GLU A 53 4.45 0.21 4.03
C GLU A 53 5.29 0.99 3.03
N ALA A 54 6.57 1.23 3.33
CA ALA A 54 7.49 1.90 2.42
C ALA A 54 7.73 1.08 1.15
N GLN A 55 7.94 -0.23 1.28
CA GLN A 55 8.09 -1.14 0.13
C GLN A 55 6.81 -1.22 -0.72
N LEU A 56 5.64 -1.31 -0.08
CA LEU A 56 4.35 -1.28 -0.78
C LEU A 56 4.17 0.03 -1.55
N ARG A 57 4.60 1.16 -0.98
CA ARG A 57 4.55 2.45 -1.66
C ARG A 57 5.41 2.43 -2.93
N HIS A 58 6.60 1.83 -2.92
CA HIS A 58 7.42 1.71 -4.12
C HIS A 58 6.74 0.86 -5.21
N LEU A 59 6.06 -0.21 -4.84
CA LEU A 59 5.24 -0.97 -5.79
C LEU A 59 4.10 -0.12 -6.37
N MET A 60 3.39 0.62 -5.52
CA MET A 60 2.33 1.53 -5.98
C MET A 60 2.88 2.63 -6.91
N GLU A 61 4.06 3.17 -6.63
CA GLU A 61 4.75 4.14 -7.49
C GLU A 61 5.05 3.53 -8.87
N ALA A 62 5.55 2.29 -8.92
CA ALA A 62 5.79 1.58 -10.17
C ALA A 62 4.50 1.40 -11.00
N VAL A 63 3.38 1.01 -10.36
CA VAL A 63 2.08 0.87 -11.03
C VAL A 63 1.59 2.22 -11.58
N VAL A 64 1.75 3.32 -10.83
CA VAL A 64 1.42 4.66 -11.32
C VAL A 64 2.29 5.06 -12.51
N GLN A 65 3.59 4.77 -12.47
CA GLN A 65 4.49 5.06 -13.59
C GLN A 65 4.07 4.32 -14.86
N GLN A 66 3.70 3.03 -14.74
CA GLN A 66 3.18 2.25 -15.86
C GLN A 66 1.88 2.82 -16.41
N ALA A 67 0.92 3.16 -15.54
CA ALA A 67 -0.34 3.79 -15.95
C ALA A 67 -0.14 5.18 -16.58
N GLY A 68 1.00 5.82 -16.29
CA GLY A 68 1.44 7.09 -16.87
C GLY A 68 2.07 6.97 -18.25
N GLN A 69 2.22 5.76 -18.81
CA GLN A 69 2.75 5.54 -20.16
C GLN A 69 1.65 5.36 -21.22
N PRO A 70 1.90 5.70 -22.50
CA PRO A 70 1.00 5.35 -23.59
C PRO A 70 0.81 3.81 -23.69
N PRO A 71 -0.40 3.33 -24.04
CA PRO A 71 -1.57 4.11 -24.47
C PRO A 71 -2.41 4.66 -23.30
N TYR A 72 -2.16 4.24 -22.05
CA TYR A 72 -3.00 4.59 -20.90
C TYR A 72 -2.96 6.07 -20.54
N SER A 73 -1.79 6.70 -20.71
CA SER A 73 -1.60 8.13 -20.47
C SER A 73 -2.47 9.02 -21.37
N LEU A 74 -2.95 8.49 -22.50
CA LEU A 74 -3.79 9.18 -23.46
C LEU A 74 -5.28 9.15 -23.09
N LEU A 75 -5.69 8.30 -22.15
CA LEU A 75 -7.07 8.19 -21.68
C LEU A 75 -7.46 9.35 -20.75
N ASP A 76 -8.77 9.61 -20.61
CA ASP A 76 -9.30 10.69 -19.76
C ASP A 76 -9.35 10.35 -18.26
N ILE A 77 -8.58 9.34 -17.86
CA ILE A 77 -8.41 8.89 -16.49
C ILE A 77 -6.94 8.83 -16.11
N ARG A 78 -6.66 8.90 -14.81
CA ARG A 78 -5.33 8.74 -14.23
C ARG A 78 -5.40 7.85 -13.00
N LEU A 79 -4.40 6.99 -12.83
CA LEU A 79 -4.10 6.35 -11.56
C LEU A 79 -3.12 7.23 -10.79
N VAL A 80 -3.43 7.56 -9.53
CA VAL A 80 -2.59 8.43 -8.71
C VAL A 80 -2.42 7.89 -7.30
N LEU A 81 -1.35 8.32 -6.63
CA LEU A 81 -1.18 8.14 -5.20
C LEU A 81 -1.94 9.22 -4.43
N GLN A 82 -2.61 8.84 -3.35
CA GLN A 82 -3.26 9.74 -2.43
C GLN A 82 -2.86 9.41 -0.99
N ASN A 83 -2.25 10.40 -0.33
CA ASN A 83 -1.96 10.33 1.11
C ASN A 83 -3.23 10.60 1.92
N THR A 84 -3.36 9.90 3.05
CA THR A 84 -4.42 10.13 4.03
C THR A 84 -3.88 10.90 5.24
N SER A 85 -4.77 11.51 6.02
CA SER A 85 -4.42 12.13 7.31
C SER A 85 -3.86 11.14 8.33
N ALA A 86 -4.15 9.84 8.16
CA ALA A 86 -3.62 8.77 9.00
C ALA A 86 -2.17 8.36 8.62
N GLY A 87 -1.58 8.95 7.58
CA GLY A 87 -0.20 8.70 7.18
C GLY A 87 -0.01 7.43 6.32
N SER A 88 -1.09 6.90 5.73
CA SER A 88 -1.05 5.84 4.71
C SER A 88 -1.30 6.39 3.30
N THR A 89 -0.84 5.66 2.29
CA THR A 89 -0.94 6.07 0.87
C THR A 89 -1.76 5.05 0.09
N PHE A 90 -2.67 5.49 -0.78
CA PHE A 90 -3.51 4.60 -1.58
C PHE A 90 -3.50 4.99 -3.06
N LEU A 91 -3.63 3.98 -3.92
CA LEU A 91 -3.89 4.17 -5.34
C LEU A 91 -5.37 4.56 -5.58
N ARG A 92 -5.59 5.56 -6.42
CA ARG A 92 -6.92 6.10 -6.74
C ARG A 92 -7.06 6.43 -8.21
N TRP A 93 -8.17 6.04 -8.80
CA TRP A 93 -8.59 6.54 -10.11
C TRP A 93 -9.13 7.95 -10.00
N ARG A 94 -8.73 8.82 -10.92
CA ARG A 94 -9.22 10.20 -11.05
C ARG A 94 -9.43 10.58 -12.50
N THR A 95 -10.33 11.50 -12.76
CA THR A 95 -10.40 12.18 -14.05
C THR A 95 -9.16 13.08 -14.23
N ARG A 96 -8.80 13.40 -15.47
CA ARG A 96 -7.62 14.23 -15.77
C ARG A 96 -7.66 15.62 -15.14
N ASP A 97 -8.84 16.19 -15.01
CA ASP A 97 -9.12 17.47 -14.36
C ASP A 97 -9.20 17.38 -12.82
N PHE A 98 -9.02 16.17 -12.27
CA PHE A 98 -9.13 15.87 -10.84
C PHE A 98 -10.51 16.16 -10.22
N ALA A 99 -11.55 16.40 -11.04
CA ALA A 99 -12.90 16.72 -10.56
C ALA A 99 -13.65 15.50 -9.99
N ARG A 100 -13.33 14.30 -10.46
CA ARG A 100 -13.96 13.04 -10.02
C ARG A 100 -12.92 12.02 -9.62
N MET A 101 -13.31 11.12 -8.72
CA MET A 101 -12.44 10.09 -8.16
C MET A 101 -13.21 8.80 -7.90
N GLY A 102 -12.49 7.68 -7.89
CA GLY A 102 -12.99 6.39 -7.45
C GLY A 102 -13.25 5.44 -8.62
N VAL A 103 -13.73 4.24 -8.29
CA VAL A 103 -13.91 3.14 -9.25
C VAL A 103 -14.86 3.52 -10.40
N ALA A 104 -15.87 4.36 -10.15
CA ALA A 104 -16.80 4.84 -11.18
C ALA A 104 -16.11 5.61 -12.33
N VAL A 105 -14.95 6.23 -12.08
CA VAL A 105 -14.14 6.87 -13.12
C VAL A 105 -13.54 5.82 -14.06
N TRP A 106 -13.03 4.73 -13.47
CA TRP A 106 -12.48 3.60 -14.21
C TRP A 106 -13.57 2.83 -14.98
N GLU A 107 -14.72 2.55 -14.34
CA GLU A 107 -15.86 1.85 -14.97
C GLU A 107 -16.32 2.57 -16.24
N ARG A 108 -16.42 3.91 -16.18
CA ARG A 108 -16.76 4.73 -17.35
C ARG A 108 -15.75 4.60 -18.48
N GLN A 109 -14.45 4.67 -18.17
CA GLN A 109 -13.40 4.59 -19.18
C GLN A 109 -13.36 3.20 -19.82
N VAL A 110 -13.42 2.15 -19.00
CA VAL A 110 -13.48 0.77 -19.48
C VAL A 110 -14.76 0.56 -20.29
N GLY A 111 -15.90 1.12 -19.89
CA GLY A 111 -17.16 1.04 -20.64
C GLY A 111 -17.17 1.70 -22.02
N ASN A 112 -16.15 2.50 -22.38
CA ASN A 112 -16.10 3.16 -23.69
C ASN A 112 -15.97 2.14 -24.84
N GLN A 113 -16.92 2.15 -25.77
CA GLN A 113 -16.98 1.23 -26.91
C GLN A 113 -15.86 1.45 -27.93
N THR A 114 -15.25 2.64 -27.96
CA THR A 114 -14.13 2.94 -28.87
C THR A 114 -12.78 2.45 -28.34
N LEU A 115 -12.74 1.95 -27.10
CA LEU A 115 -11.52 1.44 -26.48
C LEU A 115 -11.18 0.06 -27.04
N SER A 116 -9.95 -0.12 -27.51
CA SER A 116 -9.50 -1.43 -27.98
C SER A 116 -9.47 -2.46 -26.85
N GLN A 117 -9.70 -3.73 -27.20
CA GLN A 117 -9.77 -4.83 -26.23
C GLN A 117 -8.48 -4.96 -25.41
N VAL A 118 -7.31 -4.79 -26.04
CA VAL A 118 -6.01 -4.84 -25.35
C VAL A 118 -5.88 -3.77 -24.26
N VAL A 119 -6.35 -2.55 -24.53
CA VAL A 119 -6.31 -1.46 -23.53
C VAL A 119 -7.31 -1.72 -22.40
N ARG A 120 -8.47 -2.32 -22.72
CA ARG A 120 -9.47 -2.75 -21.74
C ARG A 120 -8.90 -3.78 -20.76
N GLU A 121 -8.18 -4.79 -21.28
CA GLU A 121 -7.50 -5.80 -20.47
C GLU A 121 -6.38 -5.20 -19.60
N GLY A 122 -5.63 -4.24 -20.14
CA GLY A 122 -4.64 -3.48 -19.37
C GLY A 122 -5.27 -2.70 -18.20
N LEU A 123 -6.35 -1.97 -18.46
CA LEU A 123 -7.10 -1.25 -17.41
C LEU A 123 -7.68 -2.20 -16.35
N HIS A 124 -8.15 -3.38 -16.74
CA HIS A 124 -8.59 -4.40 -15.81
C HIS A 124 -7.44 -4.85 -14.88
N ARG A 125 -6.25 -5.12 -15.44
CA ARG A 125 -5.10 -5.52 -14.63
C ARG A 125 -4.64 -4.42 -13.66
N PHE A 126 -4.64 -3.14 -14.09
CA PHE A 126 -4.39 -2.02 -13.18
C PHE A 126 -5.39 -1.96 -12.02
N GLU A 127 -6.67 -2.23 -12.27
CA GLU A 127 -7.68 -2.26 -11.21
C GLU A 127 -7.43 -3.41 -10.23
N CYS A 128 -7.07 -4.60 -10.71
CA CYS A 128 -6.68 -5.71 -9.84
C CYS A 128 -5.49 -5.35 -8.94
N GLU A 129 -4.44 -4.74 -9.49
CA GLU A 129 -3.28 -4.28 -8.69
C GLU A 129 -3.64 -3.19 -7.70
N ARG A 130 -4.47 -2.22 -8.11
CA ARG A 130 -4.99 -1.17 -7.23
C ARG A 130 -5.71 -1.77 -6.03
N ILE A 131 -6.58 -2.75 -6.27
CA ILE A 131 -7.34 -3.44 -5.21
C ILE A 131 -6.37 -4.17 -4.27
N ALA A 132 -5.46 -4.98 -4.81
CA ALA A 132 -4.53 -5.79 -4.03
C ALA A 132 -3.56 -4.94 -3.19
N LEU A 133 -2.90 -3.95 -3.80
CA LEU A 133 -1.96 -3.07 -3.12
C LEU A 133 -2.66 -2.21 -2.05
N ASN A 134 -3.86 -1.71 -2.32
CA ASN A 134 -4.62 -0.93 -1.32
C ASN A 134 -5.07 -1.81 -0.14
N LEU A 135 -5.42 -3.09 -0.38
CA LEU A 135 -5.71 -4.05 0.68
C LEU A 135 -4.46 -4.29 1.54
N GLN A 136 -3.33 -4.60 0.91
CA GLN A 136 -2.06 -4.85 1.59
C GLN A 136 -1.66 -3.64 2.45
N MET A 137 -1.70 -2.43 1.89
CA MET A 137 -1.43 -1.20 2.63
C MET A 137 -2.39 -1.04 3.83
N SER A 138 -3.69 -1.30 3.64
CA SER A 138 -4.68 -1.18 4.73
C SER A 138 -4.38 -2.13 5.89
N VAL A 139 -4.05 -3.39 5.58
CA VAL A 139 -3.74 -4.43 6.57
C VAL A 139 -2.46 -4.08 7.33
N VAL A 140 -1.38 -3.76 6.62
CA VAL A 140 -0.08 -3.42 7.21
C VAL A 140 -0.18 -2.14 8.04
N HIS A 141 -0.88 -1.12 7.55
CA HIS A 141 -1.11 0.11 8.29
C HIS A 141 -1.91 -0.13 9.57
N SER A 142 -2.92 -1.00 9.53
CA SER A 142 -3.66 -1.40 10.73
C SER A 142 -2.75 -2.09 11.75
N LEU A 143 -1.91 -3.02 11.30
CA LEU A 143 -0.94 -3.72 12.13
C LEU A 143 0.03 -2.74 12.81
N TYR A 144 0.60 -1.80 12.05
CA TYR A 144 1.46 -0.75 12.58
C TYR A 144 0.79 0.04 13.71
N ARG A 145 -0.43 0.55 13.47
CA ARG A 145 -1.15 1.36 14.47
C ARG A 145 -1.44 0.56 15.73
N GLN A 146 -1.88 -0.69 15.57
CA GLN A 146 -2.21 -1.56 16.70
C GLN A 146 -0.97 -1.93 17.52
N ALA A 147 0.11 -2.36 16.85
CA ALA A 147 1.37 -2.68 17.51
C ALA A 147 1.93 -1.49 18.29
N SER A 148 1.95 -0.31 17.67
CA SER A 148 2.41 0.94 18.33
C SER A 148 1.56 1.29 19.54
N THR A 149 0.23 1.22 19.41
CA THR A 149 -0.70 1.52 20.51
C THR A 149 -0.54 0.54 21.67
N CYS A 150 -0.39 -0.75 21.37
CA CYS A 150 -0.21 -1.78 22.39
C CYS A 150 1.16 -1.67 23.09
N ALA A 151 2.23 -1.30 22.36
CA ALA A 151 3.52 -1.01 22.96
C ALA A 151 3.43 0.12 24.00
N ILE A 152 2.73 1.21 23.69
CA ILE A 152 2.48 2.32 24.63
C ILE A 152 1.72 1.84 25.86
N LYS A 153 0.68 1.02 25.68
CA LYS A 153 -0.11 0.46 26.79
C LYS A 153 0.76 -0.42 27.70
N MET A 154 1.60 -1.29 27.14
CA MET A 154 2.53 -2.12 27.90
C MET A 154 3.56 -1.26 28.65
N ALA A 155 4.12 -0.23 28.01
CA ALA A 155 5.03 0.71 28.66
C ALA A 155 4.39 1.42 29.86
N SER A 156 3.11 1.79 29.73
CA SER A 156 2.35 2.40 30.82
C SER A 156 2.15 1.43 31.99
N ALA A 157 1.81 0.16 31.70
CA ALA A 157 1.65 -0.87 32.72
C ALA A 157 2.97 -1.13 33.47
N GLU A 158 4.09 -1.26 32.74
CA GLU A 158 5.42 -1.40 33.33
C GLU A 158 5.81 -0.20 34.21
N ARG A 159 5.49 1.02 33.77
CA ARG A 159 5.75 2.24 34.55
C ARG A 159 4.98 2.24 35.85
N LEU A 160 3.70 1.90 35.82
CA LEU A 160 2.85 1.82 37.01
C LEU A 160 3.40 0.78 38.00
N LEU A 161 3.78 -0.40 37.51
CA LEU A 161 4.38 -1.44 38.36
C LEU A 161 5.65 -0.94 39.05
N ARG A 162 6.56 -0.31 38.30
CA ARG A 162 7.81 0.27 38.85
C ARG A 162 7.52 1.30 39.94
N GLN A 163 6.57 2.21 39.72
CA GLN A 163 6.21 3.24 40.70
C GLN A 163 5.71 2.63 42.02
N LEU A 164 4.87 1.60 41.95
CA LEU A 164 4.34 0.93 43.13
C LEU A 164 5.42 0.15 43.89
N THR A 165 6.31 -0.54 43.19
CA THR A 165 7.42 -1.26 43.81
C THR A 165 8.38 -0.30 44.53
N THR A 166 8.78 0.79 43.89
CA THR A 166 9.67 1.80 44.51
C THR A 166 9.04 2.44 45.74
N ALA A 167 7.73 2.73 45.71
CA ALA A 167 7.02 3.27 46.89
C ALA A 167 6.99 2.27 48.07
N ALA A 168 6.87 0.97 47.79
CA ALA A 168 6.89 -0.07 48.80
C ALA A 168 8.29 -0.28 49.42
N GLU A 169 9.35 -0.10 48.63
CA GLU A 169 10.75 -0.18 49.11
C GLU A 169 11.14 1.03 49.98
N VAL A 170 10.66 2.24 49.65
CA VAL A 170 10.91 3.46 50.44
C VAL A 170 10.15 3.47 51.77
N SER A 171 9.04 2.71 51.87
CA SER A 171 8.22 2.64 53.08
C SER A 171 8.62 1.53 54.07
N ARG A 172 9.68 0.77 53.77
CA ARG A 172 10.26 -0.28 54.63
C ARG A 172 11.55 0.20 55.27
#